data_AF-A0A5B8ZCG0-F1
#
_entry.id   AF-A0A5B8ZCG0-F1
#
_cell.length_a   1.000
_cell.length_b   1.000
_cell.length_c   1.000
_cell.angle_alpha   90.00
_cell.angle_beta   90.00
_cell.angle_gamma   90.00
#
_symmetry.space_group_name_H-M   'P 1'
#
loop_
_entity.id
_entity.type
_entity.pdbx_description
1 polymer ?
#
loop_
_entity_poly.entity_id
_entity_poly.type
_entity_poly.pdbx_seq_one_letter_code
_entity_poly.pdbx_strand_id
1 'polypeptide(L)'
;MKKQLLKLALCLMTFAIIFSPLSTNAQANVPQGQCISPAACKLKGDLRKLWTDHVMWTRLYIVGALAGLDDKEKVLARLLQNQEDIGNAIKSYYGEEAGNKLTELLKQHILLAGKVVDAAKSGNKANFEKFNKEWYKNADDLADFLSKANPNWSKADLKRLLEMYLALITEDVTARLVKDWDASVAALDKGIDHIIKIADTLSKGIVKQFPNKF
;
A
#
# COMPACT_ATOMS: atom_id res chain seq x y z
N MET A 1 -1.47 -0.56 -90.79
CA MET A 1 -2.38 0.47 -90.23
C MET A 1 -3.62 -0.09 -89.50
N LYS A 2 -3.55 -1.25 -88.82
CA LYS A 2 -4.67 -1.73 -87.96
C LYS A 2 -4.21 -2.26 -86.59
N LYS A 3 -2.96 -1.98 -86.20
CA LYS A 3 -2.39 -2.29 -84.87
C LYS A 3 -2.57 -1.15 -83.85
N GLN A 4 -3.32 -0.10 -84.19
CA GLN A 4 -3.61 1.04 -83.31
C GLN A 4 -5.09 1.16 -82.89
N LEU A 5 -5.98 0.29 -83.40
CA LEU A 5 -7.42 0.32 -83.07
C LEU A 5 -7.87 -0.76 -82.07
N LEU A 6 -6.97 -1.64 -81.64
CA LEU A 6 -7.25 -2.65 -80.60
C LEU A 6 -6.70 -2.28 -79.22
N LYS A 7 -6.37 -1.00 -79.01
CA LYS A 7 -6.00 -0.45 -77.70
C LYS A 7 -7.05 0.52 -77.14
N LEU A 8 -8.25 0.52 -77.73
CA LEU A 8 -9.35 1.41 -77.34
C LEU A 8 -10.63 0.65 -76.98
N ALA A 9 -10.48 -0.52 -76.36
CA ALA A 9 -11.57 -1.26 -75.72
C ALA A 9 -11.12 -1.87 -74.38
N LEU A 10 -10.20 -1.19 -73.71
CA LEU A 10 -9.72 -1.54 -72.38
C LEU A 10 -9.65 -0.27 -71.51
N CYS A 11 -10.75 0.48 -71.47
CA CYS A 11 -10.85 1.71 -70.67
C CYS A 11 -12.19 1.90 -69.95
N LEU A 12 -13.06 0.87 -69.88
CA LEU A 12 -14.39 0.99 -69.28
C LEU A 12 -14.80 -0.27 -68.49
N MET A 13 -13.91 -0.83 -67.67
CA MET A 13 -14.29 -1.81 -66.65
C MET A 13 -13.40 -1.73 -65.39
N THR A 14 -13.12 -0.51 -64.94
CA THR A 14 -12.57 -0.25 -63.60
C THR A 14 -13.31 0.93 -62.99
N PHE A 15 -14.61 0.75 -62.78
CA PHE A 15 -15.38 1.63 -61.92
C PHE A 15 -16.22 0.74 -61.01
N ALA A 16 -16.16 1.03 -59.71
CA ALA A 16 -16.85 0.34 -58.62
C ALA A 16 -16.19 -0.94 -58.07
N ILE A 17 -15.01 -0.81 -57.48
CA ILE A 17 -14.80 -1.39 -56.14
C ILE A 17 -14.31 -0.26 -55.24
N ILE A 18 -15.23 0.13 -54.37
CA ILE A 18 -15.19 1.25 -53.46
C ILE A 18 -14.10 0.95 -52.43
N PHE A 19 -13.01 1.73 -52.43
CA PHE A 19 -12.16 1.90 -51.26
C PHE A 19 -12.98 2.63 -50.20
N SER A 20 -13.82 1.90 -49.49
CA SER A 20 -14.25 2.36 -48.17
C SER A 20 -13.08 2.10 -47.25
N PRO A 21 -12.43 3.11 -46.65
CA PRO A 21 -11.78 2.84 -45.38
C PRO A 21 -12.89 2.32 -44.47
N LEU A 22 -12.88 1.03 -44.19
CA LEU A 22 -13.54 0.51 -43.00
C LEU A 22 -12.81 1.19 -41.83
N SER A 23 -13.28 2.37 -41.48
CA SER A 23 -13.13 2.89 -40.14
C SER A 23 -13.93 1.95 -39.25
N THR A 24 -13.34 0.81 -38.92
CA THR A 24 -13.79 -0.02 -37.81
C THR A 24 -13.61 0.83 -36.57
N ASN A 25 -14.63 1.63 -36.26
CA ASN A 25 -14.88 2.03 -34.90
C ASN A 25 -15.24 0.75 -34.16
N ALA A 26 -14.23 0.03 -33.72
CA ALA A 26 -14.38 -0.84 -32.58
C ALA A 26 -14.71 0.07 -31.40
N GLN A 27 -15.97 0.48 -31.28
CA GLN A 27 -16.55 0.81 -29.98
C GLN A 27 -16.55 -0.51 -29.21
N ALA A 28 -15.38 -0.85 -28.68
CA ALA A 28 -15.32 -1.66 -27.50
C ALA A 28 -16.17 -0.89 -26.49
N ASN A 29 -17.39 -1.39 -26.27
CA ASN A 29 -18.23 -0.98 -25.17
C ASN A 29 -17.56 -1.54 -23.91
N VAL A 30 -16.36 -1.04 -23.61
CA VAL A 30 -15.72 -1.21 -22.32
C VAL A 30 -16.69 -0.50 -21.39
N PRO A 31 -17.28 -1.20 -20.40
CA PRO A 31 -18.01 -0.50 -19.36
C PRO A 31 -17.07 0.61 -18.90
N GLN A 32 -17.51 1.87 -18.94
CA GLN A 32 -16.76 2.97 -18.34
C GLN A 32 -16.70 2.71 -16.84
N GLY A 33 -15.89 1.73 -16.42
CA GLY A 33 -15.39 1.63 -15.08
C GLY A 33 -14.70 2.94 -14.85
N GLN A 34 -15.23 3.73 -13.90
CA GLN A 34 -14.73 5.05 -13.52
C GLN A 34 -13.21 5.10 -13.73
N CYS A 35 -12.77 5.86 -14.74
CA CYS A 35 -11.35 6.12 -14.91
C CYS A 35 -10.88 6.78 -13.61
N ILE A 36 -9.92 6.15 -12.92
CA ILE A 36 -9.31 6.73 -11.72
C ILE A 36 -8.68 8.05 -12.13
N SER A 37 -9.03 9.14 -11.45
CA SER A 37 -8.45 10.44 -11.78
C SER A 37 -6.94 10.47 -11.50
N PRO A 38 -6.17 11.35 -12.16
CA PRO A 38 -4.75 11.51 -11.88
C PRO A 38 -4.48 11.78 -10.39
N ALA A 39 -5.33 12.56 -9.72
CA ALA A 39 -5.22 12.84 -8.29
C ALA A 39 -5.42 11.58 -7.43
N ALA A 40 -6.41 10.74 -7.75
CA ALA A 40 -6.66 9.50 -7.03
C ALA A 40 -5.53 8.48 -7.25
N CYS A 41 -4.99 8.41 -8.47
CA CYS A 41 -3.82 7.60 -8.78
C CYS A 41 -2.59 8.06 -7.99
N LYS A 42 -2.36 9.38 -7.90
CA LYS A 42 -1.27 9.96 -7.12
C LYS A 42 -1.40 9.64 -5.64
N LEU A 43 -2.57 9.86 -5.03
CA LEU A 43 -2.82 9.52 -3.62
C LEU A 43 -2.53 8.04 -3.33
N LYS A 44 -3.02 7.15 -4.19
CA LYS A 44 -2.77 5.71 -4.07
C LYS A 44 -1.28 5.39 -4.10
N GLY A 45 -0.53 5.98 -5.04
CA GLY A 45 0.92 5.82 -5.14
C GLY A 45 1.65 6.35 -3.90
N ASP A 46 1.31 7.56 -3.45
CA ASP A 46 1.93 8.21 -2.29
C ASP A 46 1.71 7.39 -1.01
N LEU A 47 0.49 6.91 -0.76
CA LEU A 47 0.22 6.06 0.40
C LEU A 47 0.91 4.70 0.28
N ARG A 48 0.89 4.04 -0.88
CA ARG A 48 1.64 2.79 -1.06
C ARG A 48 3.12 2.96 -0.74
N LYS A 49 3.74 4.06 -1.18
CA LYS A 49 5.13 4.37 -0.87
C LYS A 49 5.32 4.49 0.64
N LEU A 50 4.55 5.35 1.32
CA LEU A 50 4.70 5.61 2.75
C LEU A 50 4.52 4.35 3.62
N TRP A 51 3.54 3.52 3.29
CA TRP A 51 3.25 2.28 4.01
C TRP A 51 4.26 1.17 3.65
N THR A 52 4.80 1.13 2.43
CA THR A 52 5.92 0.22 2.11
C THR A 52 7.19 0.65 2.84
N ASP A 53 7.48 1.96 2.88
CA ASP A 53 8.59 2.51 3.68
C ASP A 53 8.45 2.09 5.15
N HIS A 54 7.24 2.13 5.73
CA HIS A 54 6.97 1.66 7.10
C HIS A 54 7.44 0.21 7.31
N VAL A 55 7.08 -0.72 6.41
CA VAL A 55 7.51 -2.13 6.50
C VAL A 55 9.02 -2.27 6.35
N MET A 56 9.61 -1.58 5.38
CA MET A 56 11.04 -1.68 5.12
C MET A 56 11.88 -1.13 6.28
N TRP A 57 11.50 0.03 6.84
CA TRP A 57 12.19 0.58 8.01
C TRP A 57 11.97 -0.27 9.26
N THR A 58 10.80 -0.88 9.43
CA THR A 58 10.54 -1.84 10.53
C THR A 58 11.43 -3.07 10.39
N ARG A 59 11.52 -3.64 9.18
CA ARG A 59 12.41 -4.77 8.87
C ARG A 59 13.87 -4.45 9.16
N LEU A 60 14.36 -3.30 8.72
CA LEU A 60 15.73 -2.86 8.98
C LEU A 60 15.99 -2.69 10.49
N TYR A 61 15.04 -2.11 11.21
CA TYR A 61 15.13 -1.97 12.66
C TYR A 61 15.16 -3.34 13.36
N ILE A 62 14.29 -4.28 13.00
CA ILE A 62 14.29 -5.65 13.55
C ILE A 62 15.63 -6.34 13.32
N VAL A 63 16.16 -6.26 12.09
CA VAL A 63 17.48 -6.81 11.75
C VAL A 63 18.56 -6.21 12.64
N GLY A 64 18.62 -4.88 12.76
CA GLY A 64 19.60 -4.18 13.57
C GLY A 64 19.47 -4.47 15.06
N ALA A 65 18.25 -4.46 15.60
CA ALA A 65 17.98 -4.73 17.00
C ALA A 65 18.35 -6.16 17.40
N LEU A 66 18.01 -7.15 16.58
CA LEU A 66 18.34 -8.56 16.85
C LEU A 66 19.84 -8.84 16.69
N ALA A 67 20.48 -8.29 15.66
CA ALA A 67 21.92 -8.48 15.42
C ALA A 67 22.81 -7.61 16.31
N GLY A 68 22.26 -6.57 16.96
CA GLY A 68 23.04 -5.64 17.79
C GLY A 68 23.87 -4.65 16.97
N LEU A 69 23.35 -4.17 15.84
CA LEU A 69 24.05 -3.21 14.98
C LEU A 69 24.08 -1.80 15.60
N ASP A 70 25.19 -1.09 15.38
CA ASP A 70 25.44 0.25 15.94
C ASP A 70 24.53 1.34 15.35
N ASP A 71 24.00 1.13 14.15
CA ASP A 71 23.15 2.08 13.44
C ASP A 71 21.66 1.98 13.80
N LYS A 72 21.26 1.00 14.63
CA LYS A 72 19.85 0.70 14.95
C LYS A 72 19.06 1.93 15.43
N GLU A 73 19.70 2.85 16.16
CA GLU A 73 19.04 4.07 16.67
C GLU A 73 18.79 5.09 15.54
N LYS A 74 19.67 5.15 14.53
CA LYS A 74 19.46 5.98 13.34
C LYS A 74 18.34 5.41 12.47
N VAL A 75 18.29 4.09 12.35
CA VAL A 75 17.19 3.38 11.66
C VAL A 75 15.86 3.60 12.40
N LEU A 76 15.84 3.50 13.73
CA LEU A 76 14.65 3.79 14.54
C LEU A 76 14.18 5.23 14.37
N ALA A 77 15.10 6.20 14.38
CA ALA A 77 14.75 7.60 14.15
C ALA A 77 14.09 7.82 12.78
N ARG A 78 14.61 7.18 11.72
CA ARG A 78 13.99 7.26 10.39
C ARG A 78 12.63 6.58 10.34
N LEU A 79 12.47 5.44 11.02
CA LEU A 79 11.19 4.75 11.16
C LEU A 79 10.15 5.62 11.89
N LEU A 80 10.54 6.31 12.96
CA LEU A 80 9.67 7.25 13.67
C LEU A 80 9.30 8.47 12.80
N GLN A 81 10.24 8.98 12.00
CA GLN A 81 9.95 10.02 11.00
C GLN A 81 8.91 9.55 9.98
N ASN A 82 8.99 8.30 9.53
CA ASN A 82 8.00 7.75 8.60
C ASN A 82 6.56 7.77 9.17
N GLN A 83 6.41 7.68 10.50
CA GLN A 83 5.09 7.78 11.13
C GLN A 83 4.54 9.21 11.07
N GLU A 84 5.42 10.22 11.16
CA GLU A 84 5.04 11.62 10.90
C GLU A 84 4.71 11.84 9.43
N ASP A 85 5.48 11.24 8.51
CA ASP A 85 5.24 11.34 7.07
C ASP A 85 3.83 10.80 6.72
N ILE A 86 3.43 9.67 7.33
CA ILE A 86 2.07 9.09 7.20
C ILE A 86 1.00 10.02 7.78
N GLY A 87 1.21 10.53 8.99
CA GLY A 87 0.26 11.46 9.62
C GLY A 87 0.09 12.76 8.82
N ASN A 88 1.18 13.30 8.27
CA ASN A 88 1.17 14.50 7.44
C ASN A 88 0.40 14.28 6.12
N ALA A 89 0.51 13.09 5.51
CA ALA A 89 -0.18 12.78 4.25
C ALA A 89 -1.71 12.87 4.36
N ILE A 90 -2.28 12.69 5.55
CA ILE A 90 -3.74 12.73 5.74
C ILE A 90 -4.29 14.11 6.13
N LYS A 91 -3.42 15.07 6.50
CA LYS A 91 -3.83 16.39 7.02
C LYS A 91 -4.68 17.20 6.05
N SER A 92 -4.39 17.12 4.76
CA SER A 92 -5.15 17.84 3.72
C SER A 92 -6.61 17.37 3.56
N TYR A 93 -6.95 16.24 4.18
CA TYR A 93 -8.28 15.62 4.13
C TYR A 93 -9.00 15.70 5.49
N TYR A 94 -8.28 15.49 6.59
CA TYR A 94 -8.85 15.36 7.94
C TYR A 94 -8.42 16.46 8.93
N GLY A 95 -7.56 17.38 8.51
CA GLY A 95 -7.03 18.47 9.33
C GLY A 95 -5.78 18.10 10.14
N GLU A 96 -5.14 19.14 10.70
CA GLU A 96 -3.90 19.04 11.49
C GLU A 96 -4.05 18.11 12.70
N GLU A 97 -5.14 18.25 13.46
CA GLU A 97 -5.40 17.46 14.67
C GLU A 97 -5.43 15.97 14.38
N ALA A 98 -6.17 15.55 13.34
CA ALA A 98 -6.26 14.16 12.94
C ALA A 98 -4.91 13.60 12.47
N GLY A 99 -4.16 14.36 11.66
CA GLY A 99 -2.82 13.95 11.22
C GLY A 99 -1.81 13.81 12.36
N ASN A 100 -1.86 14.72 13.34
CA ASN A 100 -1.01 14.66 14.52
C ASN A 100 -1.40 13.49 15.43
N LYS A 101 -2.70 13.22 15.60
CA LYS A 101 -3.16 12.07 16.38
C LYS A 101 -2.77 10.73 15.76
N LEU A 102 -2.86 10.61 14.43
CA LEU A 102 -2.40 9.43 13.72
C LEU A 102 -0.89 9.21 13.93
N THR A 103 -0.10 10.29 13.81
CA THR A 103 1.34 10.26 14.08
C THR A 103 1.64 9.72 15.48
N GLU A 104 0.95 10.21 16.50
CA GLU A 104 1.13 9.78 17.89
C GLU A 104 0.87 8.27 18.05
N LEU A 105 -0.28 7.80 17.54
CA LEU A 105 -0.66 6.39 17.63
C LEU A 105 0.33 5.47 16.90
N LEU A 106 0.82 5.87 15.72
CA LEU A 106 1.80 5.12 14.94
C LEU A 106 3.20 5.15 15.57
N LYS A 107 3.63 6.26 16.18
CA LYS A 107 4.90 6.28 16.94
C LYS A 107 4.82 5.35 18.15
N GLN A 108 3.71 5.39 18.89
CA GLN A 108 3.46 4.46 19.99
C GLN A 108 3.48 3.01 19.50
N HIS A 109 2.91 2.73 18.33
CA HIS A 109 2.94 1.43 17.68
C HIS A 109 4.37 0.90 17.50
N ILE A 110 5.26 1.72 16.92
CA ILE A 110 6.66 1.37 16.69
C ILE A 110 7.41 1.15 18.00
N LEU A 111 7.19 2.00 19.01
CA LEU A 111 7.84 1.86 20.31
C LEU A 111 7.39 0.59 21.04
N LEU A 112 6.12 0.20 20.92
CA LEU A 112 5.62 -1.07 21.45
C LEU A 112 6.22 -2.27 20.70
N ALA A 113 6.29 -2.21 19.37
CA ALA A 113 6.95 -3.25 18.56
C ALA A 113 8.41 -3.45 18.98
N GLY A 114 9.16 -2.37 19.24
CA GLY A 114 10.54 -2.46 19.76
C GLY A 114 10.62 -3.21 21.10
N LYS A 115 9.71 -2.91 22.04
CA LYS A 115 9.64 -3.64 23.32
C LYS A 115 9.29 -5.12 23.16
N VAL A 116 8.44 -5.46 22.18
CA VAL A 116 8.12 -6.86 21.84
C VAL A 116 9.36 -7.57 21.31
N VAL A 117 10.10 -6.95 20.40
CA VAL A 117 11.36 -7.49 19.84
C VAL A 117 12.41 -7.69 20.95
N ASP A 118 12.60 -6.71 21.83
CA ASP A 118 13.55 -6.81 22.94
C ASP A 118 13.18 -7.93 23.92
N ALA A 119 11.90 -8.06 24.26
CA ALA A 119 11.41 -9.13 25.12
C ALA A 119 11.58 -10.51 24.48
N ALA A 120 11.32 -10.63 23.17
CA ALA A 120 11.53 -11.85 22.42
C ALA A 120 13.02 -12.23 22.36
N LYS A 121 13.90 -11.27 22.07
CA LYS A 121 15.36 -11.46 22.02
C LYS A 121 15.94 -11.93 23.35
N SER A 122 15.45 -11.37 24.45
CA SER A 122 15.91 -11.72 25.81
C SER A 122 15.25 -12.98 26.39
N GLY A 123 14.30 -13.61 25.67
CA GLY A 123 13.55 -14.76 26.17
C GLY A 123 12.60 -14.42 27.33
N ASN A 124 12.32 -13.14 27.57
CA ASN A 124 11.49 -12.69 28.68
C ASN A 124 10.00 -12.84 28.32
N LYS A 125 9.43 -14.02 28.60
CA LYS A 125 8.04 -14.36 28.28
C LYS A 125 7.02 -13.41 28.90
N ALA A 126 7.21 -13.01 30.16
CA ALA A 126 6.29 -12.13 30.86
C ALA A 126 6.20 -10.74 30.21
N ASN A 127 7.35 -10.15 29.87
CA ASN A 127 7.38 -8.87 29.15
C ASN A 127 6.87 -9.02 27.71
N PHE A 128 7.16 -10.14 27.05
CA PHE A 128 6.64 -10.41 25.71
C PHE A 128 5.12 -10.42 25.70
N GLU A 129 4.49 -11.20 26.57
CA GLU A 129 3.02 -11.28 26.67
C GLU A 129 2.39 -9.92 26.99
N LYS A 130 2.99 -9.18 27.94
CA LYS A 130 2.54 -7.84 28.31
C LYS A 130 2.60 -6.87 27.13
N PHE A 131 3.77 -6.70 26.51
CA PHE A 131 3.95 -5.72 25.44
C PHE A 131 3.24 -6.14 24.16
N ASN A 132 3.12 -7.43 23.87
CA ASN A 132 2.34 -7.91 22.74
C ASN A 132 0.85 -7.57 22.92
N LYS A 133 0.30 -7.74 24.13
CA LYS A 133 -1.08 -7.32 24.43
C LYS A 133 -1.27 -5.81 24.26
N GLU A 134 -0.32 -5.00 24.73
CA GLU A 134 -0.35 -3.54 24.55
C GLU A 134 -0.24 -3.14 23.07
N TRP A 135 0.58 -3.85 22.29
CA TRP A 135 0.78 -3.61 20.86
C TRP A 135 -0.48 -3.90 20.03
N TYR A 136 -1.12 -5.04 20.28
CA TYR A 136 -2.42 -5.38 19.67
C TYR A 136 -3.54 -4.42 20.11
N LYS A 137 -3.52 -3.96 21.36
CA LYS A 137 -4.44 -2.91 21.80
C LYS A 137 -4.22 -1.60 21.02
N ASN A 138 -2.98 -1.18 20.80
CA ASN A 138 -2.69 0.01 19.98
C ASN A 138 -3.18 -0.17 18.53
N ALA A 139 -3.11 -1.38 17.95
CA ALA A 139 -3.70 -1.67 16.64
C ALA A 139 -5.25 -1.52 16.65
N ASP A 140 -5.92 -1.93 17.73
CA ASP A 140 -7.36 -1.69 17.91
C ASP A 140 -7.70 -0.20 18.02
N ASP A 141 -6.87 0.57 18.76
CA ASP A 141 -7.02 2.01 18.91
C ASP A 141 -6.79 2.75 17.56
N LEU A 142 -5.85 2.29 16.73
CA LEU A 142 -5.64 2.77 15.35
C LEU A 142 -6.84 2.48 14.45
N ALA A 143 -7.38 1.26 14.49
CA ALA A 143 -8.58 0.89 13.73
C ALA A 143 -9.79 1.74 14.14
N ASP A 144 -9.99 1.94 15.44
CA ASP A 144 -11.03 2.79 15.99
C ASP A 144 -10.91 4.24 15.50
N PHE A 145 -9.73 4.83 15.64
CA PHE A 145 -9.45 6.20 15.22
C PHE A 145 -9.73 6.40 13.72
N LEU A 146 -9.17 5.54 12.87
CA LEU A 146 -9.35 5.64 11.43
C LEU A 146 -10.82 5.47 11.02
N SER A 147 -11.51 4.45 11.55
CA SER A 147 -12.92 4.20 11.22
C SER A 147 -13.86 5.35 11.62
N LYS A 148 -13.54 6.09 12.69
CA LYS A 148 -14.28 7.30 13.09
C LYS A 148 -14.04 8.48 12.14
N ALA A 149 -12.85 8.58 11.56
CA ALA A 149 -12.51 9.64 10.61
C ALA A 149 -13.18 9.45 9.24
N ASN A 150 -13.38 8.20 8.81
CA ASN A 150 -13.92 7.87 7.49
C ASN A 150 -14.99 6.78 7.56
N PRO A 151 -16.27 7.09 7.22
CA PRO A 151 -17.35 6.11 7.26
C PRO A 151 -17.21 4.99 6.22
N ASN A 152 -16.28 5.10 5.27
CA ASN A 152 -15.99 4.05 4.29
C ASN A 152 -15.01 2.99 4.82
N TRP A 153 -14.49 3.14 6.04
CA TRP A 153 -13.65 2.14 6.68
C TRP A 153 -14.39 1.48 7.84
N SER A 154 -14.66 0.19 7.72
CA SER A 154 -15.14 -0.63 8.83
C SER A 154 -14.04 -0.79 9.89
N LYS A 155 -14.35 -0.51 11.15
CA LYS A 155 -13.44 -0.79 12.27
C LYS A 155 -13.00 -2.26 12.28
N ALA A 156 -13.93 -3.18 12.03
CA ALA A 156 -13.65 -4.62 12.05
C ALA A 156 -12.69 -5.04 10.93
N ASP A 157 -12.82 -4.46 9.74
CA ASP A 157 -11.92 -4.79 8.63
C ASP A 157 -10.54 -4.14 8.81
N LEU A 158 -10.48 -2.88 9.27
CA LEU A 158 -9.22 -2.24 9.62
C LEU A 158 -8.47 -3.00 10.70
N LYS A 159 -9.18 -3.43 11.75
CA LYS A 159 -8.61 -4.25 12.82
C LYS A 159 -8.02 -5.55 12.26
N ARG A 160 -8.78 -6.29 11.45
CA ARG A 160 -8.30 -7.54 10.84
C ARG A 160 -7.06 -7.33 9.98
N LEU A 161 -7.01 -6.24 9.21
CA LEU A 161 -5.85 -5.89 8.42
C LEU A 161 -4.62 -5.59 9.31
N LEU A 162 -4.78 -4.80 10.36
CA LEU A 162 -3.69 -4.46 11.27
C LEU A 162 -3.21 -5.69 12.05
N GLU A 163 -4.12 -6.53 12.57
CA GLU A 163 -3.76 -7.77 13.28
C GLU A 163 -2.98 -8.75 12.39
N MET A 164 -3.38 -8.90 11.13
CA MET A 164 -2.63 -9.71 10.17
C MET A 164 -1.24 -9.14 9.90
N TYR A 165 -1.09 -7.81 9.81
CA TYR A 165 0.23 -7.20 9.69
C TYR A 165 1.11 -7.50 10.91
N LEU A 166 0.55 -7.43 12.11
CA LEU A 166 1.26 -7.69 13.37
C LEU A 166 1.71 -9.15 13.47
N ALA A 167 0.86 -10.08 13.01
CA ALA A 167 1.20 -11.50 12.91
C ALA A 167 2.40 -11.71 11.97
N LEU A 168 2.42 -11.09 10.78
CA LEU A 168 3.53 -11.21 9.82
C LEU A 168 4.85 -10.67 10.36
N ILE A 169 4.82 -9.55 11.09
CA ILE A 169 6.01 -9.03 11.79
C ILE A 169 6.48 -10.00 12.88
N THR A 170 5.56 -10.60 13.62
CA THR A 170 5.89 -11.59 14.66
C THR A 170 6.51 -12.85 14.05
N GLU A 171 5.95 -13.36 12.94
CA GLU A 171 6.51 -14.46 12.15
C GLU A 171 7.96 -14.16 11.73
N ASP A 172 8.22 -12.96 11.20
CA ASP A 172 9.56 -12.55 10.80
C ASP A 172 10.53 -12.53 11.99
N VAL A 173 10.14 -11.89 13.11
CA VAL A 173 10.97 -11.84 14.33
C VAL A 173 11.27 -13.25 14.84
N THR A 174 10.27 -14.12 14.93
CA THR A 174 10.45 -15.51 15.39
C THR A 174 11.38 -16.28 14.47
N ALA A 175 11.18 -16.21 13.15
CA ALA A 175 12.02 -16.86 12.16
C ALA A 175 13.49 -16.44 12.30
N ARG A 176 13.76 -15.14 12.45
CA ARG A 176 15.13 -14.65 12.68
C ARG A 176 15.75 -15.13 13.98
N LEU A 177 14.99 -15.20 15.08
CA LEU A 177 15.50 -15.66 16.37
C LEU A 177 15.97 -17.11 16.31
N VAL A 178 15.30 -17.96 15.52
CA VAL A 178 15.68 -19.36 15.29
C VAL A 178 16.58 -19.55 14.06
N LYS A 179 16.99 -18.46 13.41
CA LYS A 179 17.84 -18.43 12.19
C LYS A 179 17.23 -19.14 10.97
N ASP A 180 15.90 -19.18 10.90
CA ASP A 180 15.17 -19.60 9.70
C ASP A 180 15.07 -18.43 8.72
N TRP A 181 16.07 -18.32 7.85
CA TRP A 181 16.20 -17.20 6.92
C TRP A 181 15.16 -17.24 5.80
N ASP A 182 14.80 -18.44 5.33
CA ASP A 182 13.80 -18.61 4.28
C ASP A 182 12.41 -18.18 4.77
N ALA A 183 12.03 -18.59 5.99
CA ALA A 183 10.79 -18.14 6.60
C ALA A 183 10.78 -16.62 6.85
N SER A 184 11.92 -16.05 7.27
CA SER A 184 12.06 -14.60 7.47
C SER A 184 11.88 -13.80 6.18
N VAL A 185 12.42 -14.28 5.05
CA VAL A 185 12.21 -13.66 3.73
C VAL A 185 10.76 -13.81 3.28
N ALA A 186 10.17 -15.00 3.43
CA ALA A 186 8.78 -15.24 3.06
C ALA A 186 7.79 -14.38 3.88
N ALA A 187 8.07 -14.15 5.17
CA ALA A 187 7.28 -13.28 6.01
C ALA A 187 7.35 -11.81 5.53
N LEU A 188 8.53 -11.34 5.10
CA LEU A 188 8.69 -10.00 4.54
C LEU A 188 7.90 -9.82 3.24
N ASP A 189 7.96 -10.79 2.31
CA ASP A 189 7.22 -10.72 1.04
C ASP A 189 5.71 -10.62 1.29
N LYS A 190 5.17 -11.47 2.16
CA LYS A 190 3.77 -11.38 2.61
C LYS A 190 3.47 -10.05 3.29
N GLY A 191 4.40 -9.53 4.08
CA GLY A 191 4.29 -8.25 4.77
C GLY A 191 4.16 -7.07 3.80
N ILE A 192 4.96 -7.05 2.74
CA ILE A 192 4.90 -6.03 1.68
C ILE A 192 3.57 -6.12 0.93
N ASP A 193 3.16 -7.32 0.50
CA ASP A 193 1.87 -7.51 -0.17
C ASP A 193 0.70 -7.06 0.70
N HIS A 194 0.77 -7.35 1.99
CA HIS A 194 -0.28 -7.02 2.94
C HIS A 194 -0.34 -5.53 3.28
N ILE A 195 0.79 -4.85 3.44
CA ILE A 195 0.79 -3.41 3.70
C ILE A 195 0.28 -2.61 2.49
N ILE A 196 0.51 -3.09 1.26
CA ILE A 196 -0.07 -2.51 0.05
C ILE A 196 -1.60 -2.61 0.09
N LYS A 197 -2.17 -3.70 0.62
CA LYS A 197 -3.63 -3.83 0.81
C LYS A 197 -4.17 -2.81 1.83
N ILE A 198 -3.43 -2.56 2.91
CA ILE A 198 -3.77 -1.51 3.88
C ILE A 198 -3.74 -0.13 3.20
N ALA A 199 -2.67 0.21 2.51
CA ALA A 199 -2.53 1.48 1.79
C ALA A 199 -3.65 1.68 0.74
N ASP A 200 -4.01 0.63 0.01
CA ASP A 200 -5.12 0.64 -0.95
C ASP A 200 -6.48 0.83 -0.28
N THR A 201 -6.69 0.23 0.89
CA THR A 201 -7.92 0.39 1.66
C THR A 201 -8.08 1.83 2.13
N LEU A 202 -6.99 2.43 2.64
CA LEU A 202 -6.97 3.81 3.07
C LEU A 202 -7.17 4.78 1.90
N SER A 203 -6.38 4.67 0.83
CA SER A 203 -6.55 5.54 -0.35
C SER A 203 -7.97 5.47 -0.94
N LYS A 204 -8.54 4.26 -1.10
CA LYS A 204 -9.92 4.09 -1.60
C LYS A 204 -10.95 4.78 -0.71
N GLY A 205 -10.82 4.68 0.61
CA GLY A 205 -11.74 5.35 1.52
C GLY A 205 -11.63 6.87 1.44
N ILE A 206 -10.43 7.42 1.35
CA ILE A 206 -10.23 8.88 1.21
C ILE A 206 -10.88 9.37 -0.09
N VAL A 207 -10.61 8.69 -1.22
CA VAL A 207 -11.20 9.04 -2.52
C VAL A 207 -12.73 9.01 -2.46
N LYS A 208 -13.30 7.99 -1.81
CA LYS A 208 -14.75 7.84 -1.69
C LYS A 208 -15.39 8.89 -0.77
N GLN A 209 -14.70 9.35 0.27
CA GLN A 209 -15.20 10.37 1.19
C GLN A 209 -15.11 11.80 0.60
N PHE A 210 -14.10 12.07 -0.23
CA PHE A 210 -13.84 13.40 -0.79
C PHE A 210 -13.87 13.42 -2.33
N PRO A 211 -14.99 13.04 -2.97
CA PRO A 211 -15.06 12.94 -4.44
C PRO A 211 -14.72 14.25 -5.14
N ASN A 212 -15.02 15.41 -4.55
CA ASN A 212 -14.71 16.71 -5.16
C ASN A 212 -13.20 17.03 -5.24
N LYS A 213 -12.35 16.27 -4.53
CA LYS A 213 -10.88 16.37 -4.62
C LYS A 213 -10.29 15.40 -5.65
N PHE A 214 -11.09 14.50 -6.23
CA PHE A 214 -10.63 13.38 -7.05
C PHE A 214 -11.42 13.22 -8.34
#